data_AF-X1V0A6-F1
#
_entry.id   AF-X1V0A6-F1
#
_cell.length_a   1.000
_cell.length_b   1.000
_cell.length_c   1.000
_cell.angle_alpha   90.00
_cell.angle_beta   90.00
_cell.angle_gamma   90.00
#
_symmetry.space_group_name_H-M   'P 1'
#
loop_
_entity.id
_entity.type
_entity.pdbx_description
1 polymer ?
#
loop_
_entity_poly.entity_id
_entity_poly.type
_entity_poly.pdbx_seq_one_letter_code
_entity_poly.pdbx_strand_id
1 'polypeptide(L)'
;MRLFHKIMISSLALVVLAGAGTLPLWAQPAPIPHHRQPYHLDSGVQKGLVAETASLFRETIQAAGVPWLRLHFDDYNLGTQSFIRVTSLADGAQQILDADSLGDWYGSSAFFN
;
A
#
# COMPACT_ATOMS: atom_id res chain seq x y z
N MET A 1 74.31 -22.77 41.68
CA MET A 1 74.52 -21.35 42.03
C MET A 1 74.81 -20.56 40.76
N ARG A 2 74.04 -19.48 40.54
CA ARG A 2 74.19 -18.46 39.47
C ARG A 2 73.87 -19.01 38.06
N LEU A 3 73.07 -18.36 37.20
CA LEU A 3 72.76 -16.94 37.07
C LEU A 3 71.47 -16.82 36.23
N PHE A 4 70.42 -16.18 36.74
CA PHE A 4 69.37 -15.58 35.92
C PHE A 4 69.99 -14.51 35.04
N HIS A 5 69.65 -14.38 33.76
CA HIS A 5 69.63 -13.09 33.04
C HIS A 5 68.85 -13.16 31.71
N LYS A 6 67.89 -12.23 31.60
CA LYS A 6 67.38 -11.52 30.41
C LYS A 6 66.26 -12.14 29.56
N ILE A 7 65.10 -11.53 29.79
CA ILE A 7 63.94 -11.34 28.91
C ILE A 7 64.38 -10.88 27.51
N MET A 8 63.79 -11.44 26.45
CA MET A 8 63.63 -10.77 25.17
C MET A 8 62.24 -11.06 24.61
N ILE A 9 61.39 -10.04 24.65
CA ILE A 9 60.11 -9.96 23.94
C ILE A 9 60.45 -9.72 22.47
N SER A 10 59.89 -10.50 21.54
CA SER A 10 59.97 -10.23 20.11
C SER A 10 58.73 -10.78 19.41
N SER A 11 58.07 -9.91 18.66
CA SER A 11 56.70 -9.91 18.15
C SER A 11 56.39 -10.94 17.04
N LEU A 12 55.13 -10.85 16.55
CA LEU A 12 54.61 -11.25 15.23
C LEU A 12 54.01 -12.68 15.16
N ALA A 13 52.81 -12.94 14.63
CA ALA A 13 51.87 -12.11 13.88
C ALA A 13 50.44 -12.62 14.12
N LEU A 14 49.50 -11.70 14.36
CA LEU A 14 48.07 -11.98 14.30
C LEU A 14 47.68 -12.08 12.81
N VAL A 15 47.46 -13.30 12.33
CA VAL A 15 46.87 -13.52 10.99
C VAL A 15 45.36 -13.33 11.11
N VAL A 16 44.90 -12.10 10.92
CA VAL A 16 43.49 -11.86 10.57
C VAL A 16 43.38 -12.19 9.09
N LEU A 17 42.91 -13.39 8.76
CA LEU A 17 42.52 -13.73 7.40
C LEU A 17 41.31 -12.84 7.05
N ALA A 18 41.59 -11.71 6.40
CA ALA A 18 40.59 -10.90 5.72
C ALA A 18 40.06 -11.69 4.52
N GLY A 19 39.17 -12.64 4.79
CA GLY A 19 38.32 -13.23 3.77
C GLY A 19 37.36 -12.12 3.30
N ALA A 20 37.70 -11.47 2.20
CA ALA A 20 36.80 -10.60 1.46
C ALA A 20 35.69 -11.46 0.83
N GLY A 21 34.83 -12.03 1.67
CA GLY A 21 33.57 -12.61 1.24
C GLY A 21 32.69 -11.47 0.78
N THR A 22 32.39 -11.39 -0.51
CA THR A 22 31.28 -10.58 -1.01
C THR A 22 30.01 -11.15 -0.40
N LEU A 23 29.57 -10.58 0.74
CA LEU A 23 28.25 -10.86 1.26
C LEU A 23 27.26 -10.45 0.16
N PRO A 24 26.40 -11.35 -0.34
CA PRO A 24 25.31 -10.95 -1.19
C PRO A 24 24.41 -10.04 -0.36
N LEU A 25 24.54 -8.73 -0.58
CA LEU A 25 23.54 -7.75 -0.16
C LEU A 25 22.29 -8.07 -0.98
N TRP A 26 21.39 -8.86 -0.39
CA TRP A 26 20.04 -8.99 -0.92
C TRP A 26 19.37 -7.61 -0.82
N ALA A 27 19.44 -6.85 -1.90
CA ALA A 27 18.71 -5.61 -2.03
C ALA A 27 17.21 -5.92 -1.96
N GLN A 28 16.55 -5.44 -0.90
CA GLN A 28 15.10 -5.52 -0.82
C GLN A 28 14.50 -4.57 -1.86
N PRO A 29 13.42 -4.96 -2.56
CA PRO A 29 12.68 -4.03 -3.39
C PRO A 29 12.28 -2.81 -2.56
N ALA A 30 12.53 -1.61 -3.09
CA ALA A 30 12.07 -0.40 -2.45
C ALA A 30 10.53 -0.44 -2.32
N PRO A 31 9.95 0.03 -1.20
CA PRO A 31 8.51 0.17 -1.08
C PRO A 31 7.96 1.02 -2.21
N ILE A 32 6.78 0.68 -2.72
CA ILE A 32 6.09 1.49 -3.72
C ILE A 32 5.68 2.81 -3.06
N PRO A 33 6.11 3.97 -3.59
CA PRO A 33 5.69 5.27 -3.07
C PRO A 33 4.17 5.39 -3.15
N HIS A 34 3.56 5.75 -2.04
CA HIS A 34 2.13 6.01 -1.96
C HIS A 34 1.90 7.15 -0.96
N HIS A 35 0.81 7.88 -1.15
CA HIS A 35 0.31 8.83 -0.18
C HIS A 35 -1.18 8.56 0.06
N ARG A 36 -1.68 8.92 1.24
CA ARG A 36 -3.11 8.98 1.51
C ARG A 36 -3.51 10.42 1.73
N GLN A 37 -4.60 10.82 1.11
CA GLN A 37 -5.17 12.15 1.25
C GLN A 37 -6.64 11.99 1.68
N PRO A 38 -7.08 12.69 2.74
CA PRO A 38 -8.51 12.77 3.06
C PRO A 38 -9.30 13.36 1.89
N TYR A 39 -10.46 12.78 1.60
CA TYR A 39 -11.36 13.29 0.59
C TYR A 39 -12.78 13.32 1.17
N HIS A 40 -13.29 14.52 1.44
CA HIS A 40 -14.62 14.69 2.01
C HIS A 40 -15.66 14.65 0.89
N LEU A 41 -16.46 13.59 0.89
CA LEU A 41 -17.56 13.41 -0.02
C LEU A 41 -18.75 12.82 0.72
N ASP A 42 -19.89 13.51 0.65
CA ASP A 42 -21.14 13.04 1.22
C ASP A 42 -22.18 12.98 0.10
N SER A 43 -22.69 11.78 -0.18
CA SER A 43 -23.75 11.60 -1.17
C SER A 43 -25.12 12.03 -0.64
N GLY A 44 -25.25 12.24 0.68
CA GLY A 44 -26.51 12.44 1.36
C GLY A 44 -27.40 11.20 1.33
N VAL A 45 -28.67 11.37 1.71
CA VAL A 45 -29.65 10.29 1.67
C VAL A 45 -30.18 10.13 0.24
N GLN A 46 -29.86 9.00 -0.38
CA GLN A 46 -30.36 8.62 -1.70
C GLN A 46 -31.49 7.59 -1.58
N LYS A 47 -32.57 7.77 -2.36
CA LYS A 47 -33.72 6.85 -2.37
C LYS A 47 -34.07 6.48 -3.81
N GLY A 48 -33.99 5.19 -4.13
CA GLY A 48 -34.46 4.66 -5.41
C GLY A 48 -35.99 4.69 -5.46
N LEU A 49 -36.56 5.41 -6.44
CA LEU A 49 -38.01 5.50 -6.65
C LEU A 49 -38.51 4.64 -7.81
N VAL A 50 -37.59 4.09 -8.60
CA VAL A 50 -37.87 3.24 -9.76
C VAL A 50 -37.43 1.82 -9.48
N ALA A 51 -38.10 0.84 -10.09
CA ALA A 51 -37.75 -0.59 -9.96
C ALA A 51 -36.48 -0.98 -10.76
N GLU A 52 -35.89 -0.03 -11.49
CA GLU A 52 -34.72 -0.23 -12.32
C GLU A 52 -33.45 0.30 -11.64
N THR A 53 -32.29 -0.17 -12.09
CA THR A 53 -31.01 0.38 -11.62
C THR A 53 -30.84 1.82 -12.10
N ALA A 54 -30.71 2.76 -11.16
CA ALA A 54 -30.52 4.18 -11.45
C ALA A 54 -29.29 4.75 -10.72
N SER A 55 -28.57 5.67 -11.38
CA SER A 55 -27.47 6.43 -10.78
C SER A 55 -28.07 7.64 -10.04
N LEU A 56 -28.23 7.53 -8.72
CA LEU A 56 -28.83 8.60 -7.89
C LEU A 56 -27.83 9.70 -7.49
N PHE A 57 -26.55 9.33 -7.40
CA PHE A 57 -25.44 10.22 -7.11
C PHE A 57 -24.26 9.85 -8.01
N ARG A 58 -23.47 10.85 -8.42
CA ARG A 58 -22.27 10.65 -9.23
C ARG A 58 -21.28 11.77 -8.99
N GLU A 59 -20.03 11.39 -8.76
CA GLU A 59 -18.92 12.32 -8.65
C GLU A 59 -17.69 11.78 -9.38
N THR A 60 -16.82 12.70 -9.80
CA THR A 60 -15.56 12.38 -10.49
C THR A 60 -14.40 12.68 -9.55
N ILE A 61 -13.63 11.65 -9.19
CA ILE A 61 -12.46 11.78 -8.33
C ILE A 61 -11.21 11.64 -9.20
N GLN A 62 -10.30 12.60 -9.10
CA GLN A 62 -9.02 12.63 -9.83
C GLN A 62 -7.91 13.12 -8.91
N ALA A 63 -6.70 12.59 -9.13
CA ALA A 63 -5.46 13.10 -8.55
C ALA A 63 -4.44 13.28 -9.68
N ALA A 64 -3.75 14.42 -9.70
CA ALA A 64 -2.77 14.71 -10.74
C ALA A 64 -1.45 13.97 -10.48
N GLY A 65 -0.83 13.44 -11.54
CA GLY A 65 0.51 12.86 -11.48
C GLY A 65 0.61 11.51 -10.78
N VAL A 66 -0.51 10.80 -10.59
CA VAL A 66 -0.52 9.44 -10.03
C VAL A 66 -0.93 8.43 -11.10
N PRO A 67 -0.26 7.27 -11.19
CA PRO A 67 -0.60 6.24 -12.19
C PRO A 67 -1.83 5.43 -11.78
N TRP A 68 -2.09 5.34 -10.47
CA TRP A 68 -3.20 4.58 -9.90
C TRP A 68 -3.82 5.30 -8.71
N LEU A 69 -5.12 5.12 -8.55
CA LEU A 69 -5.91 5.57 -7.42
C LEU A 69 -6.62 4.38 -6.78
N ARG A 70 -6.66 4.36 -5.44
CA ARG A 70 -7.53 3.45 -4.67
C ARG A 70 -8.40 4.29 -3.76
N LEU A 71 -9.70 4.07 -3.83
CA LEU A 71 -10.67 4.75 -2.98
C LEU A 71 -10.83 3.96 -1.68
N HIS A 72 -10.91 4.70 -0.58
CA HIS A 72 -11.30 4.18 0.73
C HIS A 72 -12.60 4.87 1.13
N PHE A 73 -13.60 4.08 1.51
CA PHE A 73 -14.94 4.51 1.88
C PHE A 73 -15.10 4.37 3.39
N ASP A 74 -15.24 5.51 4.07
CA ASP A 74 -15.60 5.57 5.48
C ASP A 74 -17.10 5.86 5.63
N ASP A 75 -17.68 5.47 6.77
CA ASP A 75 -19.08 5.76 7.17
C ASP A 75 -20.15 5.46 6.10
N TYR A 76 -19.98 4.39 5.33
CA TYR A 76 -20.93 4.00 4.29
C TYR A 76 -22.19 3.33 4.87
N ASN A 77 -23.34 3.65 4.27
CA ASN A 77 -24.61 3.02 4.57
C ASN A 77 -25.34 2.70 3.26
N LEU A 78 -25.23 1.45 2.81
CA LEU A 78 -25.91 0.96 1.62
C LEU A 78 -27.08 0.07 2.04
N GLY A 79 -28.29 0.49 1.69
CA GLY A 79 -29.48 -0.33 1.87
C GLY A 79 -29.50 -1.53 0.92
N THR A 80 -30.44 -2.45 1.11
CA THR A 80 -30.64 -3.59 0.23
C THR A 80 -30.76 -3.14 -1.23
N GLN A 81 -30.09 -3.85 -2.14
CA GLN A 81 -30.04 -3.53 -3.58
C GLN A 81 -29.38 -2.18 -3.93
N SER A 82 -28.72 -1.53 -2.97
CA SER A 82 -27.88 -0.34 -3.23
C SER A 82 -26.43 -0.75 -3.38
N PHE A 83 -25.73 -0.09 -4.30
CA PHE A 83 -24.31 -0.35 -4.55
C PHE A 83 -23.60 0.93 -5.01
N ILE A 84 -22.28 0.97 -4.82
CA ILE A 84 -21.36 1.92 -5.42
C ILE A 84 -20.79 1.29 -6.69
N ARG A 85 -20.72 2.06 -7.77
CA ARG A 85 -20.01 1.68 -8.99
C ARG A 85 -18.84 2.63 -9.18
N VAL A 86 -17.63 2.07 -9.15
CA VAL A 86 -16.40 2.80 -9.51
C VAL A 86 -16.06 2.43 -10.94
N THR A 87 -15.79 3.45 -11.76
CA THR A 87 -15.40 3.29 -13.16
C THR A 87 -14.10 4.03 -13.39
N SER A 88 -13.08 3.33 -13.91
CA SER A 88 -11.81 3.93 -14.32
C SER A 88 -12.03 4.97 -15.39
N LEU A 89 -11.32 6.09 -15.31
CA LEU A 89 -11.44 7.13 -16.31
C LEU A 89 -10.62 6.82 -17.55
N ALA A 90 -9.46 6.15 -17.39
CA ALA A 90 -8.59 5.89 -18.53
C ALA A 90 -9.02 4.68 -19.37
N ASP A 91 -9.45 3.58 -18.75
CA ASP A 91 -9.77 2.32 -19.47
C ASP A 91 -11.22 1.83 -19.33
N GLY A 92 -12.05 2.52 -18.54
CA GLY A 92 -13.45 2.16 -18.33
C GLY A 92 -13.67 0.88 -17.50
N ALA A 93 -12.62 0.30 -16.90
CA ALA A 93 -12.76 -0.83 -15.99
C ALA A 93 -13.72 -0.49 -14.83
N GLN A 94 -14.50 -1.47 -14.36
CA GLN A 94 -15.52 -1.25 -13.36
C GLN A 94 -15.37 -2.18 -12.16
N GLN A 95 -15.71 -1.65 -10.99
CA GLN A 95 -15.99 -2.44 -9.80
C GLN A 95 -17.34 -2.01 -9.22
N ILE A 96 -18.15 -2.99 -8.85
CA ILE A 96 -19.42 -2.80 -8.15
C ILE A 96 -19.20 -3.26 -6.72
N LEU A 97 -19.64 -2.44 -5.77
CA LEU A 97 -19.47 -2.64 -4.34
C LEU A 97 -20.80 -2.41 -3.63
N ASP A 98 -21.42 -3.48 -3.13
CA ASP A 98 -22.54 -3.44 -2.17
C ASP A 98 -22.02 -3.47 -0.72
N ALA A 99 -22.93 -3.53 0.26
CA ALA A 99 -22.57 -3.51 1.68
C ALA A 99 -21.65 -4.69 2.07
N ASP A 100 -21.92 -5.89 1.54
CA ASP A 100 -21.17 -7.11 1.87
C ASP A 100 -19.78 -7.07 1.24
N SER A 101 -19.71 -6.76 -0.05
CA SER A 101 -18.43 -6.66 -0.77
C SER A 101 -17.58 -5.48 -0.31
N LEU A 102 -18.16 -4.37 0.17
CA LEU A 102 -17.38 -3.35 0.89
C LEU A 102 -16.71 -3.93 2.13
N GLY A 103 -17.41 -4.77 2.89
CA GLY A 103 -16.85 -5.49 4.03
C GLY A 103 -15.67 -6.39 3.63
N ASP A 104 -15.87 -7.23 2.61
CA ASP A 104 -14.84 -8.14 2.09
C ASP A 104 -13.58 -7.41 1.60
N TRP A 105 -13.76 -6.20 1.05
CA TRP A 105 -12.69 -5.34 0.57
C TRP A 105 -12.18 -4.33 1.61
N TYR A 106 -12.56 -4.48 2.88
CA TYR A 106 -12.15 -3.59 3.98
C TYR A 106 -12.40 -2.10 3.68
N GLY A 107 -13.59 -1.80 3.14
CA GLY A 107 -14.01 -0.45 2.79
C GLY A 107 -13.20 0.18 1.67
N SER A 108 -12.69 -0.60 0.70
CA SER A 108 -11.83 -0.06 -0.35
C SER A 108 -12.16 -0.56 -1.74
N SER A 109 -11.75 0.20 -2.75
CA SER A 109 -11.82 -0.24 -4.14
C SER A 109 -10.60 -1.04 -4.55
N ALA A 110 -10.63 -1.59 -5.77
CA ALA A 110 -9.45 -1.94 -6.55
C ALA A 110 -8.64 -0.68 -6.90
N PHE A 111 -7.45 -0.86 -7.47
CA PHE A 111 -6.69 0.23 -8.05
C PHE A 111 -7.22 0.55 -9.46
N PHE A 112 -7.43 1.83 -9.74
CA PHE A 112 -7.95 2.38 -11.00
C PHE A 112 -6.98 3.40 -11.59
N ASN A 113 -7.06 3.63 -12.91
CA ASN A 113 -6.22 4.53 -13.70
C ASN A 113 -6.97 5.74 -14.28
#